data_AF-A0A2V8MPQ8-F1
#
_entry.id   AF-A0A2V8MPQ8-F1
#
_cell.length_a   1.000
_cell.length_b   1.000
_cell.length_c   1.000
_cell.angle_alpha   90.00
_cell.angle_beta   90.00
_cell.angle_gamma   90.00
#
_symmetry.space_group_name_H-M   'P 1'
#
loop_
_entity.id
_entity.type
_entity.pdbx_description
1 polymer ?
#
loop_
_entity_poly.entity_id
_entity_poly.type
_entity_poly.pdbx_seq_one_letter_code
_entity_poly.pdbx_strand_id
1 'polypeptide(L)'
;MSCTAASLSVGTTVTFTVVVRVNPSLTDGTVISNTVTATTTTTDSIAANNQATATTTAKTPLLVISQVYGGGGNSGAAYQNDFVELFNRGTTTVDFSVTPYSVQYASSAGSFSLANKVDLTTGTMAPGQYLLVKLASGG
;
A
#
# COMPACT_ATOMS: atom_id res chain seq x y z
N MET A 1 -18.89 14.80 -9.57
CA MET A 1 -18.74 14.44 -10.99
C MET A 1 -20.12 14.04 -11.47
N SER A 2 -20.64 14.69 -12.51
CA SER A 2 -21.94 14.35 -13.12
C SER A 2 -21.68 13.73 -14.48
N CYS A 3 -22.08 12.47 -14.66
CA CYS A 3 -22.00 11.78 -15.93
C CYS A 3 -23.42 11.63 -16.48
N THR A 4 -23.69 12.15 -17.67
CA THR A 4 -25.00 12.03 -18.31
C THR A 4 -24.96 10.91 -19.34
N ALA A 5 -25.69 9.83 -19.09
CA ALA A 5 -26.03 8.87 -20.15
C ALA A 5 -27.35 9.31 -20.80
N ALA A 6 -27.42 9.31 -22.12
CA ALA A 6 -28.71 9.39 -22.81
C ALA A 6 -29.58 8.19 -22.40
N SER A 7 -30.88 8.44 -22.21
CA SER A 7 -31.95 7.47 -21.92
C SER A 7 -31.52 6.00 -21.74
N LEU A 8 -31.54 5.49 -20.50
CA LEU A 8 -31.36 4.05 -20.25
C LEU A 8 -32.66 3.31 -20.53
N SER A 9 -32.67 2.49 -21.58
CA SER A 9 -33.76 1.56 -21.87
C SER A 9 -33.89 0.52 -20.75
N VAL A 10 -35.10 0.00 -20.52
CA VAL A 10 -35.33 -1.06 -19.50
C VAL A 10 -34.38 -2.23 -19.73
N GLY A 11 -33.70 -2.66 -18.67
CA GLY A 11 -32.72 -3.76 -18.71
C GLY A 11 -31.32 -3.37 -19.22
N THR A 12 -31.07 -2.10 -19.55
CA THR A 12 -29.76 -1.64 -20.00
C THR A 12 -28.83 -1.37 -18.82
N THR A 13 -27.59 -1.83 -18.92
CA THR A 13 -26.53 -1.50 -17.96
C THR A 13 -25.57 -0.50 -18.58
N VAL A 14 -25.26 0.58 -17.85
CA VAL A 14 -24.20 1.54 -18.21
C VAL A 14 -23.11 1.46 -17.16
N THR A 15 -21.88 1.21 -17.58
CA THR A 15 -20.72 1.14 -16.68
C THR A 15 -19.96 2.46 -16.71
N PHE A 16 -19.74 3.06 -15.55
CA PHE A 16 -18.86 4.21 -15.38
C PHE A 16 -17.61 3.78 -14.61
N THR A 17 -16.44 4.09 -15.16
CA THR A 17 -15.16 3.86 -14.46
C THR A 17 -14.75 5.16 -13.76
N VAL A 18 -14.71 5.12 -12.43
CA VAL A 18 -14.21 6.23 -11.61
C VAL A 18 -12.82 5.87 -11.10
N VAL A 19 -11.82 6.61 -11.55
CA VAL A 19 -10.44 6.49 -11.03
C VAL A 19 -10.27 7.52 -9.94
N VAL A 20 -10.05 7.04 -8.71
CA VAL A 20 -9.77 7.89 -7.55
C VAL A 20 -8.29 7.77 -7.19
N ARG A 21 -7.62 8.91 -7.02
CA ARG A 21 -6.28 8.96 -6.43
C ARG A 21 -6.44 9.09 -4.92
N VAL A 22 -5.91 8.12 -4.19
CA VAL A 22 -5.87 8.13 -2.73
C VAL A 22 -4.59 8.79 -2.26
N ASN A 23 -4.67 9.58 -1.18
CA ASN A 23 -3.48 10.14 -0.56
C ASN A 23 -2.62 8.98 -0.01
N PRO A 24 -1.31 8.91 -0.28
CA PRO A 24 -0.45 7.87 0.27
C PRO A 24 -0.36 7.87 1.80
N SER A 25 -0.79 8.93 2.49
CA SER A 25 -0.93 8.99 3.95
C SER A 25 -2.29 8.49 4.45
N LEU A 26 -3.17 8.01 3.57
CA LEU A 26 -4.45 7.44 3.97
C LEU A 26 -4.21 6.18 4.80
N THR A 27 -4.92 6.04 5.91
CA THR A 27 -4.84 4.84 6.74
C THR A 27 -5.21 3.59 5.93
N ASP A 28 -4.38 2.54 6.00
CA ASP A 28 -4.71 1.23 5.41
C ASP A 28 -6.03 0.73 5.98
N GLY A 29 -6.87 0.15 5.12
CA GLY A 29 -8.18 -0.31 5.57
C GLY A 29 -9.27 0.77 5.51
N THR A 30 -8.96 2.02 5.16
CA THR A 30 -9.99 3.04 5.00
C THR A 30 -10.98 2.64 3.91
N VAL A 31 -12.26 2.58 4.28
CA VAL A 31 -13.36 2.29 3.34
C VAL A 31 -13.62 3.53 2.48
N ILE A 32 -13.48 3.36 1.18
CA ILE A 32 -13.86 4.33 0.17
C ILE A 32 -15.24 3.95 -0.34
N SER A 33 -16.19 4.88 -0.24
CA SER A 33 -17.56 4.70 -0.70
C SER A 33 -17.86 5.63 -1.85
N ASN A 34 -18.51 5.11 -2.90
CA ASN A 34 -19.03 5.89 -4.01
C ASN A 34 -20.49 5.54 -4.23
N THR A 35 -21.36 6.53 -4.03
CA THR A 35 -22.80 6.41 -4.29
C THR A 35 -23.12 7.05 -5.63
N VAL A 36 -23.77 6.29 -6.51
CA VAL A 36 -24.38 6.82 -7.73
C VAL A 36 -25.87 7.05 -7.48
N THR A 37 -26.39 8.14 -8.04
CA THR A 37 -27.81 8.50 -7.97
C THR A 37 -28.32 8.72 -9.39
N ALA A 38 -29.43 8.06 -9.72
CA ALA A 38 -30.20 8.30 -10.93
C ALA A 38 -31.34 9.28 -10.63
N THR A 39 -31.61 10.21 -11.54
CA THR A 39 -32.71 11.18 -11.40
C THR A 39 -33.55 11.20 -12.67
N THR A 40 -34.87 11.25 -12.51
CA THR A 40 -35.84 11.39 -13.61
C THR A 40 -36.67 12.66 -13.43
N THR A 41 -37.23 13.19 -14.52
CA THR A 41 -38.18 14.30 -14.50
C THR A 41 -39.64 13.85 -14.31
N THR A 42 -39.91 12.54 -14.36
CA THR A 42 -41.22 11.93 -14.10
C THR A 42 -41.29 11.37 -12.68
N THR A 43 -42.50 11.23 -12.13
CA THR A 43 -42.69 10.65 -10.79
C THR A 43 -42.26 9.19 -10.77
N ASP A 44 -41.33 8.86 -9.86
CA ASP A 44 -40.94 7.49 -9.52
C ASP A 44 -41.55 7.11 -8.16
N SER A 45 -42.36 6.05 -8.15
CA SER A 45 -43.04 5.55 -6.95
C SER A 45 -42.14 4.74 -6.01
N ILE A 46 -40.91 4.40 -6.44
CA ILE A 46 -39.96 3.60 -5.66
C ILE A 46 -38.58 4.29 -5.63
N ALA A 47 -38.54 5.55 -5.18
CA ALA A 47 -37.32 6.37 -5.17
C ALA A 47 -36.09 5.74 -4.47
N ALA A 48 -36.27 4.72 -3.63
CA ALA A 48 -35.19 3.99 -2.98
C ALA A 48 -34.29 3.20 -3.97
N ASN A 49 -34.79 2.83 -5.16
CA ASN A 49 -34.00 2.10 -6.15
C ASN A 49 -33.12 3.00 -7.04
N ASN A 50 -33.23 4.33 -6.89
CA ASN A 50 -32.48 5.30 -7.68
C ASN A 50 -31.04 5.50 -7.20
N GLN A 51 -30.58 4.72 -6.22
CA GLN A 51 -29.22 4.84 -5.71
C GLN A 51 -28.56 3.48 -5.56
N ALA A 52 -27.27 3.43 -5.87
CA ALA A 52 -26.42 2.27 -5.60
C ALA A 52 -25.10 2.75 -5.03
N THR A 53 -24.59 2.03 -4.02
CA THR A 53 -23.30 2.35 -3.39
C THR A 53 -22.33 1.22 -3.63
N ALA A 54 -21.16 1.55 -4.16
CA ALA A 54 -20.03 0.65 -4.25
C ALA A 54 -18.98 1.04 -3.18
N THR A 55 -18.39 0.04 -2.54
CA THR A 55 -17.30 0.26 -1.58
C THR A 55 -16.04 -0.46 -2.03
N THR A 56 -14.89 0.11 -1.70
CA THR A 56 -13.58 -0.52 -1.82
C THR A 56 -12.73 -0.13 -0.61
N THR A 57 -11.62 -0.83 -0.39
CA THR A 57 -10.71 -0.55 0.72
C THR A 57 -9.40 -0.01 0.18
N ALA A 58 -8.94 1.11 0.71
CA ALA A 58 -7.61 1.62 0.39
C ALA A 58 -6.54 0.66 0.94
N LYS A 59 -5.61 0.27 0.07
CA LYS A 59 -4.38 -0.42 0.46
C LYS A 59 -3.19 0.51 0.34
N THR A 60 -2.51 0.76 1.44
CA THR A 60 -1.32 1.61 1.50
C THR A 60 -0.15 0.83 2.08
N PRO A 61 1.06 0.88 1.47
CA PRO A 61 2.21 0.21 2.05
C PRO A 61 2.55 0.83 3.41
N LEU A 62 2.43 -0.01 4.44
CA LEU A 62 2.67 0.33 5.85
C LEU A 62 4.17 0.42 6.15
N LEU A 63 4.96 -0.50 5.58
CA LEU A 63 6.41 -0.53 5.71
C LEU A 63 7.08 0.17 4.54
N VAL A 64 8.03 1.04 4.86
CA VAL A 64 8.91 1.71 3.90
C VAL A 64 10.36 1.60 4.33
N ILE A 65 11.28 1.80 3.40
CA ILE A 65 12.72 1.95 3.70
C ILE A 65 12.97 3.41 4.07
N SER A 66 13.43 3.66 5.30
CA SER A 66 13.80 5.00 5.77
C SER A 66 15.26 5.33 5.52
N GLN A 67 16.15 4.32 5.60
CA GLN A 67 17.58 4.50 5.39
C GLN A 67 18.22 3.25 4.79
N VAL A 68 19.29 3.45 4.02
CA VAL A 68 20.18 2.39 3.55
C VAL A 68 21.62 2.81 3.77
N TYR A 69 22.45 1.88 4.22
CA TYR A 69 23.91 2.02 4.28
C TYR A 69 24.54 0.77 3.69
N GLY A 70 25.29 0.92 2.59
CA GLY A 70 25.89 -0.19 1.83
C GLY A 70 27.43 -0.16 1.78
N GLY A 71 28.06 0.53 2.74
CA GLY A 71 29.50 0.71 2.79
C GLY A 71 30.18 0.09 4.00
N GLY A 72 29.48 -0.75 4.76
CA GLY A 72 29.95 -1.28 6.03
C GLY A 72 31.13 -2.22 5.88
N GLY A 73 32.09 -2.10 6.80
CA GLY A 73 33.31 -2.93 6.79
C GLY A 73 34.41 -2.47 5.82
N ASN A 74 34.13 -1.50 4.94
CA ASN A 74 35.15 -0.90 4.10
C ASN A 74 36.13 -0.04 4.93
N SER A 75 37.35 0.16 4.42
CA SER A 75 38.32 1.07 5.05
C SER A 75 37.74 2.48 5.16
N GLY A 76 37.67 3.02 6.38
CA GLY A 76 37.05 4.32 6.66
C GLY A 76 35.52 4.30 6.77
N ALA A 77 34.87 3.13 6.76
CA ALA A 77 33.44 3.02 6.98
C ALA A 77 33.03 3.51 8.38
N ALA A 78 31.93 4.25 8.46
CA ALA A 78 31.35 4.70 9.73
C ALA A 78 30.74 3.54 10.53
N TYR A 79 30.35 2.46 9.85
CA TYR A 79 29.73 1.28 10.45
C TYR A 79 30.41 -0.01 9.97
N GLN A 80 30.34 -1.03 10.83
CA GLN A 80 30.96 -2.34 10.56
C GLN A 80 30.19 -3.18 9.54
N ASN A 81 28.89 -2.92 9.34
CA ASN A 81 28.04 -3.72 8.46
C ASN A 81 27.14 -2.79 7.66
N ASP A 82 26.69 -3.29 6.52
CA ASP A 82 25.60 -2.72 5.77
C ASP A 82 24.31 -2.83 6.60
N PHE A 83 23.38 -1.91 6.36
CA PHE A 83 22.06 -1.99 6.96
C PHE A 83 20.98 -1.40 6.06
N VAL A 84 19.76 -1.86 6.27
CA VAL A 84 18.53 -1.23 5.80
C VAL A 84 17.68 -0.93 7.03
N GLU A 85 17.23 0.31 7.17
CA GLU A 85 16.26 0.68 8.19
C GLU A 85 14.86 0.68 7.57
N LEU A 86 13.96 -0.07 8.20
CA LEU A 86 12.55 -0.09 7.87
C LEU A 86 11.78 0.79 8.85
N PHE A 87 10.78 1.50 8.34
CA PHE A 87 9.88 2.35 9.11
C PHE A 87 8.42 1.94 8.87
N ASN A 88 7.67 1.71 9.95
CA ASN A 88 6.22 1.58 9.87
C ASN A 88 5.58 2.96 9.89
N ARG A 89 5.30 3.49 8.69
CA ARG A 89 4.59 4.76 8.51
C ARG A 89 3.08 4.63 8.63
N GLY A 90 2.57 3.42 8.84
CA GLY A 90 1.16 3.12 8.98
C GLY A 90 0.61 3.42 10.37
N THR A 91 -0.65 3.04 10.58
CA THR A 91 -1.36 3.20 11.87
C THR A 91 -1.67 1.86 12.55
N THR A 92 -1.27 0.74 11.94
CA THR A 92 -1.44 -0.61 12.47
C THR A 92 -0.09 -1.25 12.74
N THR A 93 -0.02 -2.10 13.76
CA THR A 93 1.16 -2.92 14.03
C THR A 93 1.33 -3.94 12.90
N VAL A 94 2.55 -4.05 12.37
CA VAL A 94 2.92 -5.12 11.44
C VAL A 94 3.47 -6.30 12.23
N ASP A 95 2.91 -7.47 12.01
CA ASP A 95 3.37 -8.74 12.57
C ASP A 95 4.01 -9.59 11.45
N PHE A 96 5.32 -9.79 11.55
CA PHE A 96 6.11 -10.50 10.55
C PHE A 96 5.85 -12.01 10.54
N SER A 97 5.23 -12.57 11.59
CA SER A 97 4.79 -13.97 11.61
C SER A 97 3.46 -14.18 10.90
N VAL A 98 2.64 -13.13 10.79
CA VAL A 98 1.37 -13.16 10.04
C VAL A 98 1.59 -12.79 8.58
N THR A 99 2.35 -11.72 8.34
CA THR A 99 2.73 -11.28 6.99
C THR A 99 4.25 -11.30 6.87
N PRO A 100 4.85 -12.40 6.39
CA PRO A 100 6.30 -12.47 6.26
C PRO A 100 6.80 -11.53 5.15
N TYR A 101 7.91 -10.85 5.43
CA TYR A 101 8.60 -9.98 4.48
C TYR A 101 10.03 -10.46 4.28
N SER A 102 10.71 -9.92 3.26
CA SER A 102 12.16 -10.06 3.14
C SER A 102 12.78 -8.77 2.62
N VAL A 103 14.01 -8.50 3.05
CA VAL A 103 14.85 -7.44 2.48
C VAL A 103 15.85 -8.09 1.55
N GLN A 104 15.70 -7.83 0.25
CA GLN A 104 16.73 -8.20 -0.73
C GLN A 104 17.72 -7.06 -0.87
N TYR A 105 19.01 -7.40 -0.89
CA TYR A 105 20.08 -6.43 -1.03
C TYR A 105 21.12 -6.95 -2.03
N ALA A 106 21.71 -6.02 -2.76
CA ALA A 106 22.75 -6.30 -3.73
C ALA A 106 23.76 -5.14 -3.71
N SER A 107 25.03 -5.45 -3.97
CA SER A 107 26.04 -4.42 -4.21
C SER A 107 25.77 -3.71 -5.54
N SER A 108 26.50 -2.62 -5.80
CA SER A 108 26.45 -1.89 -7.07
C SER A 108 26.63 -2.78 -8.30
N ALA A 109 27.51 -3.79 -8.22
CA ALA A 109 27.76 -4.76 -9.30
C ALA A 109 26.97 -6.08 -9.15
N GLY A 110 26.22 -6.24 -8.05
CA GLY A 110 25.48 -7.46 -7.74
C GLY A 110 24.08 -7.48 -8.36
N SER A 111 23.48 -8.67 -8.40
CA SER A 111 22.07 -8.84 -8.81
C SER A 111 21.19 -9.13 -7.60
N PHE A 112 19.98 -8.59 -7.60
CA PHE A 112 18.93 -9.01 -6.66
C PHE A 112 18.55 -10.46 -6.95
N SER A 113 18.50 -11.27 -5.91
CA SER A 113 18.17 -12.69 -5.99
C SER A 113 17.51 -13.13 -4.69
N LEU A 114 16.66 -14.15 -4.78
CA LEU A 114 16.06 -14.80 -3.60
C LEU A 114 17.10 -15.46 -2.68
N ALA A 115 18.34 -15.64 -3.17
CA ALA A 115 19.48 -16.10 -2.38
C ALA A 115 20.12 -14.98 -1.53
N ASN A 116 19.98 -13.71 -1.94
CA ASN A 116 20.59 -12.54 -1.29
C ASN A 116 19.52 -11.72 -0.56
N LYS A 117 18.93 -12.34 0.47
CA LYS A 117 17.85 -11.73 1.24
C LYS A 117 17.98 -11.99 2.73
N VAL A 118 17.39 -11.11 3.52
CA VAL A 118 17.14 -11.30 4.95
C VAL A 118 15.64 -11.49 5.13
N ASP A 119 15.25 -12.64 5.66
CA ASP A 119 13.84 -12.96 5.94
C ASP A 119 13.39 -12.33 7.26
N LEU A 120 12.22 -11.69 7.23
CA LEU A 120 11.53 -11.12 8.38
C LEU A 120 10.26 -11.94 8.60
N THR A 121 10.37 -12.96 9.44
CA THR A 121 9.30 -13.95 9.71
C THR A 121 8.85 -13.95 11.17
N THR A 122 9.49 -13.16 12.03
CA THR A 122 9.18 -13.06 13.45
C THR A 122 9.30 -11.62 13.95
N GLY A 123 8.62 -11.35 15.05
CA GLY A 123 8.58 -10.02 15.67
C GLY A 123 7.47 -9.14 15.14
N THR A 124 7.31 -8.00 15.80
CA THR A 124 6.30 -7.00 15.45
C THR A 124 6.92 -5.62 15.38
N MET A 125 6.32 -4.74 14.58
CA MET A 125 6.68 -3.34 14.47
C MET A 125 5.44 -2.48 14.60
N ALA A 126 5.32 -1.78 15.73
CA ALA A 126 4.21 -0.87 15.97
C ALA A 126 4.29 0.37 15.06
N PRO A 127 3.18 1.11 14.89
CA PRO A 127 3.16 2.38 14.17
C PRO A 127 4.26 3.34 14.65
N GLY A 128 4.94 3.99 13.72
CA GLY A 128 6.00 4.96 14.02
C GLY A 128 7.32 4.35 14.49
N GLN A 129 7.45 3.02 14.53
CA GLN A 129 8.70 2.36 14.91
C GLN A 129 9.63 2.12 13.72
N TYR A 130 10.90 1.98 14.05
CA TYR A 130 11.98 1.66 13.14
C TYR A 130 12.55 0.27 13.47
N LEU A 131 12.97 -0.48 12.44
CA LEU A 131 13.71 -1.73 12.58
C LEU A 131 14.97 -1.64 11.74
N LEU A 132 16.10 -1.84 12.40
CA LEU A 132 17.39 -1.93 11.73
C LEU A 132 17.62 -3.38 11.28
N VAL A 133 17.70 -3.59 9.98
CA VAL A 133 18.04 -4.87 9.37
C VAL A 133 19.53 -4.85 9.06
N LYS A 134 20.30 -5.65 9.82
CA LYS A 134 21.72 -5.88 9.55
C LYS A 134 21.89 -6.69 8.27
N LEU A 135 22.75 -6.24 7.38
CA LEU A 135 23.13 -6.91 6.14
C LEU A 135 24.59 -7.36 6.19
N ALA A 136 25.16 -7.74 5.04
CA ALA A 136 26.56 -8.15 4.93
C ALA A 136 27.55 -7.06 5.35
N SER A 137 28.81 -7.44 5.49
CA SER A 137 29.94 -6.53 5.62
C SER A 137 30.84 -6.70 4.39
N GLY A 138 31.43 -5.61 3.90
CA GLY A 138 32.36 -5.58 2.77
C GLY A 138 33.81 -5.93 3.14
N GLY A 139 34.09 -6.26 4.42
CA GLY A 139 35.40 -6.63 4.94
C GLY A 139 35.52 -8.10 5.32
#